data_AF-A0A485AWL4-F1
#
_entry.id   AF-A0A485AWL4-F1
#
_cell.length_a   1.000
_cell.length_b   1.000
_cell.length_c   1.000
_cell.angle_alpha   90.00
_cell.angle_beta   90.00
_cell.angle_gamma   90.00
#
_symmetry.space_group_name_H-M   'P 1'
#
loop_
_entity.id
_entity.type
_entity.pdbx_description
1 polymer ?
#
loop_
_entity_poly.entity_id
_entity_poly.type
_entity_poly.pdbx_seq_one_letter_code
_entity_poly.pdbx_strand_id
1 'polypeptide(L)'
;MKKCKDLKHEKAKRRLESLMSEFSLENSSFAKFLRSIQLHSMALKSESVENQLLNLWIALESLVPTETKSNDSATIEHITDSIIPFLNITYIDSLIENLARDLLLWDRHILNSHFRGVPGTKSKHKLANIMILPDYEASRNSLSSKFRNYSLLSDRFEHIKNIISTLKPLKQLWIIIKQD
;
A
#
# COMPACT_ATOMS: atom_id res chain seq x y z
N MET A 1 13.00 14.68 13.17
CA MET A 1 11.62 14.22 12.90
C MET A 1 10.62 15.19 13.51
N LYS A 2 9.62 15.71 12.76
CA LYS A 2 8.47 16.40 13.36
C LYS A 2 7.79 15.41 14.30
N LYS A 3 7.66 15.73 15.60
CA LYS A 3 6.92 14.89 16.56
C LYS A 3 5.52 14.68 15.99
N CYS A 4 5.20 13.46 15.60
CA CYS A 4 3.85 13.11 15.16
C CYS A 4 2.87 13.57 16.24
N LYS A 5 1.84 14.31 15.85
CA LYS A 5 0.85 14.86 16.78
C LYS A 5 0.04 13.67 17.33
N ASP A 6 0.39 13.23 18.53
CA ASP A 6 -0.24 12.06 19.14
C ASP A 6 -1.69 12.36 19.55
N LEU A 7 -2.47 11.29 19.73
CA LEU A 7 -3.82 11.38 20.26
C LEU A 7 -3.78 11.84 21.73
N LYS A 8 -4.83 12.54 22.16
CA LYS A 8 -5.04 12.82 23.59
C LYS A 8 -5.11 11.50 24.36
N HIS A 9 -4.56 11.47 25.58
CA HIS A 9 -4.43 10.26 26.41
C HIS A 9 -5.69 9.38 26.44
N GLU A 10 -6.86 9.98 26.71
CA GLU A 10 -8.16 9.28 26.72
C GLU A 10 -8.50 8.57 25.40
N LYS A 11 -8.22 9.22 24.27
CA LYS A 11 -8.46 8.63 22.94
C LYS A 11 -7.43 7.55 22.62
N ALA A 12 -6.17 7.75 23.02
CA ALA A 12 -5.12 6.76 22.83
C ALA A 12 -5.41 5.48 23.64
N LYS A 13 -5.84 5.64 24.90
CA LYS A 13 -6.21 4.53 25.79
C LYS A 13 -7.33 3.68 25.22
N ARG A 14 -8.46 4.30 24.84
CA ARG A 14 -9.60 3.57 24.24
C ARG A 14 -9.22 2.82 22.96
N ARG A 15 -8.34 3.42 22.14
CA ARG A 15 -7.88 2.81 20.89
C ARG A 15 -6.91 1.66 21.14
N LEU A 16 -6.08 1.76 22.16
CA LEU A 16 -5.25 0.65 22.63
C LEU A 16 -6.11 -0.49 23.20
N GLU A 17 -7.14 -0.19 23.99
CA GLU A 17 -8.06 -1.18 24.53
C GLU A 17 -8.80 -1.94 23.41
N SER A 18 -9.34 -1.23 22.41
CA SER A 18 -9.94 -1.85 21.21
C SER A 18 -8.93 -2.69 20.44
N LEU A 19 -7.71 -2.19 20.23
CA LEU A 19 -6.64 -2.97 19.61
C LEU A 19 -6.36 -4.26 20.40
N MET A 20 -6.20 -4.19 21.72
CA MET A 20 -5.93 -5.38 22.55
C MET A 20 -7.11 -6.37 22.59
N SER A 21 -8.35 -5.89 22.45
CA SER A 21 -9.52 -6.78 22.39
C SER A 21 -9.71 -7.48 21.04
N GLU A 22 -9.24 -6.86 19.96
CA GLU A 22 -9.41 -7.35 18.59
C GLU A 22 -8.16 -8.07 18.06
N PHE A 23 -6.99 -7.75 18.61
CA PHE A 23 -5.69 -8.27 18.20
C PHE A 23 -5.28 -9.45 19.07
N SER A 24 -5.61 -10.67 18.63
CA SER A 24 -5.11 -11.90 19.24
C SER A 24 -3.83 -12.35 18.54
N LEU A 25 -2.75 -12.47 19.31
CA LEU A 25 -1.51 -13.13 18.89
C LEU A 25 -1.19 -14.21 19.92
N GLU A 26 -0.47 -15.24 19.49
CA GLU A 26 0.17 -16.15 20.45
C GLU A 26 1.08 -15.37 21.41
N ASN A 27 1.18 -15.82 22.66
CA ASN A 27 1.91 -15.12 23.72
C ASN A 27 3.36 -14.73 23.32
N SER A 28 4.05 -15.61 22.59
CA SER A 28 5.40 -15.38 22.07
C SER A 28 5.44 -14.25 21.02
N SER A 29 4.50 -14.25 20.09
CA SER A 29 4.35 -13.23 19.04
C SER A 29 3.92 -11.87 19.60
N PHE A 30 3.06 -11.87 20.63
CA PHE A 30 2.66 -10.65 21.32
C PHE A 30 3.83 -9.98 22.05
N ALA A 31 4.69 -10.77 22.70
CA ALA A 31 5.89 -10.25 23.35
C ALA A 31 6.86 -9.62 22.35
N LYS A 32 7.06 -10.24 21.18
CA LYS A 32 7.86 -9.68 20.07
C LYS A 32 7.28 -8.35 19.59
N PHE A 33 5.97 -8.29 19.39
CA PHE A 33 5.26 -7.07 19.01
C PHE A 33 5.43 -5.93 20.03
N LEU A 34 5.23 -6.21 21.33
CA LEU A 34 5.40 -5.21 22.39
C LEU A 34 6.84 -4.68 22.45
N ARG A 35 7.83 -5.56 22.27
CA ARG A 35 9.24 -5.17 22.22
C ARG A 35 9.54 -4.25 21.03
N SER A 36 8.96 -4.55 19.86
CA SER A 36 9.09 -3.67 18.69
C SER A 36 8.52 -2.27 18.95
N ILE A 37 7.35 -2.16 19.60
CA ILE A 37 6.76 -0.88 19.98
C ILE A 37 7.68 -0.11 20.95
N GLN A 38 8.24 -0.79 21.94
CA GLN A 38 9.15 -0.17 22.91
C GLN A 38 10.41 0.38 22.21
N LEU A 39 11.02 -0.40 21.32
CA LEU A 39 12.17 0.02 20.53
C LEU A 39 11.85 1.21 19.63
N HIS A 40 10.68 1.20 18.98
CA HIS A 40 10.20 2.36 18.22
C HIS A 40 10.05 3.61 19.09
N SER A 41 9.50 3.47 20.31
CA SER A 41 9.40 4.59 21.27
C SER A 41 10.77 5.10 21.72
N MET A 42 11.73 4.20 21.95
CA MET A 42 13.11 4.57 22.30
C MET A 42 13.80 5.31 21.16
N ALA A 43 13.61 4.87 19.91
CA ALA A 43 14.10 5.58 18.74
C ALA A 43 13.58 7.03 18.72
N LEU A 44 12.26 7.23 18.88
CA LEU A 44 11.65 8.55 18.85
C LEU A 44 12.16 9.51 19.95
N LYS A 45 12.63 8.97 21.08
CA LYS A 45 13.15 9.74 22.22
C LYS A 45 14.66 10.00 22.13
N SER A 46 15.38 9.24 21.32
CA SER A 46 16.84 9.36 21.22
C SER A 46 17.24 10.63 20.49
N GLU A 47 18.29 11.30 20.97
CA GLU A 47 18.83 12.52 20.35
C GLU A 47 19.86 12.22 19.26
N SER A 48 20.52 11.06 19.32
CA SER A 48 21.49 10.59 18.31
C SER A 48 20.77 9.91 17.15
N VAL A 49 21.14 10.27 15.93
CA VAL A 49 20.58 9.69 14.70
C VAL A 49 20.99 8.21 14.57
N GLU A 50 22.19 7.87 15.00
CA GLU A 50 22.71 6.50 15.00
C GLU A 50 21.84 5.60 15.88
N ASN A 51 21.54 6.07 17.10
CA ASN A 51 20.67 5.35 18.02
C ASN A 51 19.21 5.30 17.55
N GLN A 52 18.72 6.34 16.85
CA GLN A 52 17.41 6.30 16.21
C GLN A 52 17.35 5.18 15.17
N LEU A 53 18.33 5.12 14.26
CA LEU A 53 18.39 4.13 13.19
C LEU A 53 18.53 2.71 13.74
N LEU A 54 19.42 2.51 14.71
CA LEU A 54 19.67 1.20 15.31
C LEU A 54 18.42 0.66 16.04
N ASN A 55 17.74 1.50 16.83
CA ASN A 55 16.51 1.09 17.50
C ASN A 55 15.38 0.79 16.51
N LEU A 56 15.27 1.56 15.41
CA LEU A 56 14.29 1.27 14.36
C LEU A 56 14.59 -0.04 13.63
N TRP A 57 15.86 -0.31 13.34
CA TRP A 57 16.26 -1.56 12.70
C TRP A 57 15.91 -2.77 13.56
N ILE A 58 16.29 -2.76 14.85
CA ILE A 58 15.98 -3.85 15.78
C ILE A 58 14.46 -4.01 15.94
N ALA A 59 13.70 -2.91 15.94
CA ALA A 59 12.25 -2.97 15.99
C ALA A 59 11.67 -3.73 14.79
N LEU A 60 12.15 -3.48 13.57
CA LEU A 60 11.73 -4.19 12.36
C LEU A 60 12.17 -5.65 12.37
N GLU A 61 13.43 -5.92 12.74
CA GLU A 61 13.96 -7.28 12.85
C GLU A 61 13.15 -8.14 13.82
N SER A 62 12.73 -7.57 14.96
CA SER A 62 11.92 -8.29 15.96
C SER A 62 10.51 -8.66 15.49
N LEU A 63 9.98 -7.98 14.47
CA LEU A 63 8.66 -8.26 13.90
C LEU A 63 8.70 -9.37 12.85
N VAL A 64 9.86 -9.60 12.24
CA VAL A 64 10.01 -10.59 11.18
C VAL A 64 10.31 -11.97 11.80
N PRO A 65 9.49 -13.00 11.50
CA PRO A 65 9.77 -14.36 11.95
C PRO A 65 11.12 -14.83 11.40
N THR A 66 11.99 -15.33 12.29
CA THR A 66 13.28 -15.89 11.90
C THR A 66 13.14 -17.30 11.34
N GLU A 67 12.04 -17.97 11.66
CA GLU A 67 11.73 -19.34 11.25
C GLU A 67 11.44 -19.44 9.74
N THR A 68 11.07 -18.33 9.10
CA THR A 68 10.79 -18.25 7.66
C THR A 68 12.03 -17.92 6.83
N LYS A 69 13.18 -17.70 7.47
CA LYS A 69 14.43 -17.36 6.80
C LYS A 69 15.06 -18.59 6.16
N SER A 70 15.36 -18.53 4.86
CA SER A 70 16.14 -19.57 4.19
C SER A 70 17.62 -19.47 4.58
N ASN A 71 18.31 -20.61 4.64
CA ASN A 71 19.74 -20.66 5.01
C ASN A 71 20.64 -19.84 4.06
N ASP A 72 20.22 -19.66 2.81
CA ASP A 72 20.98 -18.95 1.77
C ASP A 72 20.67 -17.45 1.69
N SER A 73 19.65 -16.95 2.42
CA SER A 73 19.25 -15.53 2.39
C SER A 73 20.00 -14.67 3.41
N ALA A 74 20.40 -13.47 3.00
CA ALA A 74 20.92 -12.48 3.94
C ALA A 74 19.81 -12.00 4.89
N THR A 75 20.15 -11.68 6.15
CA THR A 75 19.13 -11.21 7.14
C THR A 75 18.41 -9.94 6.65
N ILE A 76 19.14 -9.02 6.02
CA ILE A 76 18.58 -7.77 5.49
C ILE A 76 17.58 -8.07 4.36
N GLU A 77 17.92 -9.00 3.47
CA GLU A 77 17.06 -9.41 2.35
C GLU A 77 15.78 -10.05 2.87
N HIS A 78 15.90 -11.02 3.79
CA HIS A 78 14.75 -11.67 4.45
C HIS A 78 13.79 -10.67 5.11
N ILE A 79 14.32 -9.71 5.86
CA ILE A 79 13.52 -8.67 6.51
C ILE A 79 12.82 -7.80 5.48
N THR A 80 13.54 -7.39 4.43
CA THR A 80 13.03 -6.52 3.38
C THR A 80 11.91 -7.21 2.61
N ASP A 81 12.12 -8.44 2.18
CA ASP A 81 11.14 -9.25 1.45
C ASP A 81 9.92 -9.60 2.30
N SER A 82 10.10 -9.74 3.62
CA SER A 82 9.00 -9.97 4.55
C SER A 82 8.12 -8.72 4.74
N ILE A 83 8.71 -7.52 4.74
CA ILE A 83 7.99 -6.28 5.07
C ILE A 83 7.40 -5.61 3.83
N ILE A 84 8.08 -5.67 2.68
CA ILE A 84 7.65 -5.05 1.41
C ILE A 84 6.18 -5.36 1.04
N PRO A 85 5.70 -6.62 1.11
CA PRO A 85 4.32 -6.94 0.76
C PRO A 85 3.29 -6.17 1.60
N PHE A 86 3.56 -6.01 2.90
CA PHE A 86 2.69 -5.27 3.81
C PHE A 86 2.71 -3.77 3.53
N LEU A 87 3.88 -3.20 3.24
CA LEU A 87 3.99 -1.78 2.84
C LEU A 87 3.27 -1.50 1.52
N ASN A 88 3.19 -2.50 0.64
CA ASN A 88 2.55 -2.39 -0.66
C ASN A 88 1.05 -2.75 -0.68
N ILE A 89 0.47 -3.19 0.45
CA ILE A 89 -0.90 -3.71 0.49
C ILE A 89 -1.95 -2.71 -0.03
N THR A 90 -1.77 -1.42 0.26
CA THR A 90 -2.65 -0.33 -0.21
C THR A 90 -2.02 0.49 -1.34
N TYR A 91 -0.79 0.17 -1.76
CA TYR A 91 -0.04 0.98 -2.71
C TYR A 91 -0.74 1.03 -4.07
N ILE A 92 -1.10 -0.12 -4.62
CA ILE A 92 -1.78 -0.21 -5.92
C ILE A 92 -3.17 0.44 -5.87
N ASP A 93 -3.95 0.21 -4.81
CA ASP A 93 -5.25 0.87 -4.63
C ASP A 93 -5.10 2.39 -4.59
N SER A 94 -4.11 2.90 -3.85
CA SER A 94 -3.81 4.32 -3.75
C SER A 94 -3.37 4.92 -5.10
N LEU A 95 -2.55 4.21 -5.89
CA LEU A 95 -2.15 4.64 -7.23
C LEU A 95 -3.35 4.79 -8.16
N ILE A 96 -4.24 3.78 -8.19
CA ILE A 96 -5.44 3.79 -9.03
C ILE A 96 -6.40 4.88 -8.57
N GLU A 97 -6.59 5.04 -7.26
CA GLU A 97 -7.48 6.05 -6.70
C GLU A 97 -6.98 7.47 -6.99
N ASN A 98 -5.68 7.72 -6.82
CA ASN A 98 -5.06 8.98 -7.20
C ASN A 98 -5.22 9.22 -8.71
N LEU A 99 -4.91 8.24 -9.56
CA LEU A 99 -5.07 8.40 -11.00
C LEU A 99 -6.54 8.69 -11.39
N ALA A 100 -7.50 8.02 -10.76
CA ALA A 100 -8.91 8.29 -10.99
C ALA A 100 -9.30 9.72 -10.61
N ARG A 101 -8.76 10.25 -9.50
CA ARG A 101 -8.95 11.67 -9.13
C ARG A 101 -8.37 12.60 -10.20
N ASP A 102 -7.16 12.34 -10.65
CA ASP A 102 -6.50 13.22 -11.63
C ASP A 102 -7.21 13.20 -12.98
N LEU A 103 -7.67 12.04 -13.43
CA LEU A 103 -8.47 11.93 -14.66
C LEU A 103 -9.82 12.64 -14.54
N LEU A 104 -10.45 12.61 -13.36
CA LEU A 104 -11.69 13.35 -13.10
C LEU A 104 -11.49 14.87 -13.06
N LEU A 105 -10.32 15.33 -12.60
CA LEU A 105 -9.94 16.74 -12.61
C LEU A 105 -9.56 17.22 -14.01
N TRP A 106 -8.90 16.36 -14.79
CA TRP A 106 -8.51 16.64 -16.16
C TRP A 106 -9.71 16.79 -17.11
N ASP A 107 -10.51 15.74 -17.26
CA ASP A 107 -11.75 15.81 -18.07
C ASP A 107 -12.76 14.74 -17.62
N ARG A 108 -13.71 15.19 -16.82
CA ARG A 108 -14.80 14.35 -16.30
C ARG A 108 -15.69 13.80 -17.40
N HIS A 109 -15.94 14.55 -18.49
CA HIS A 109 -16.85 14.13 -19.54
C HIS A 109 -16.25 13.00 -20.36
N ILE A 110 -14.99 13.15 -20.76
CA ILE A 110 -14.23 12.11 -21.46
C ILE A 110 -14.08 10.88 -20.57
N LEU A 111 -13.75 11.03 -19.29
CA LEU A 111 -13.60 9.86 -18.43
C LEU A 111 -14.95 9.13 -18.24
N ASN A 112 -16.02 9.87 -17.99
CA ASN A 112 -17.35 9.28 -17.82
C ASN A 112 -17.85 8.58 -19.07
N SER A 113 -17.48 9.03 -20.28
CA SER A 113 -17.83 8.32 -21.50
C SER A 113 -17.16 6.94 -21.57
N HIS A 114 -15.90 6.83 -21.13
CA HIS A 114 -15.18 5.54 -21.07
C HIS A 114 -15.63 4.66 -19.90
N PHE A 115 -16.22 5.23 -18.85
CA PHE A 115 -16.80 4.49 -17.73
C PHE A 115 -18.21 3.93 -18.01
N ARG A 116 -18.86 4.31 -19.11
CA ARG A 116 -20.17 3.76 -19.50
C ARG A 116 -19.99 2.28 -19.87
N GLY A 117 -20.80 1.42 -19.28
CA GLY A 117 -20.75 -0.03 -19.52
C GLY A 117 -19.66 -0.78 -18.73
N VAL A 118 -18.81 -0.10 -17.96
CA VAL A 118 -17.79 -0.75 -17.11
C VAL A 118 -18.38 -1.07 -15.74
N PRO A 119 -18.27 -2.32 -15.25
CA PRO A 119 -18.75 -2.70 -13.93
C PRO A 119 -17.96 -1.98 -12.84
N GLY A 120 -18.64 -1.54 -11.78
CA GLY A 120 -18.03 -0.92 -10.60
C GLY A 120 -18.85 0.26 -10.06
N THR A 121 -18.92 0.37 -8.74
CA THR A 121 -19.64 1.45 -8.06
C THR A 121 -18.82 2.74 -8.01
N LYS A 122 -17.54 2.63 -7.63
CA LYS A 122 -16.61 3.76 -7.51
C LYS A 122 -15.78 3.95 -8.78
N SER A 123 -15.37 5.18 -9.06
CA SER A 123 -14.51 5.53 -10.19
C SER A 123 -13.20 4.73 -10.22
N LYS A 124 -12.62 4.44 -9.05
CA LYS A 124 -11.42 3.62 -8.94
C LYS A 124 -11.60 2.18 -9.43
N HIS A 125 -12.76 1.56 -9.17
CA HIS A 125 -13.04 0.19 -9.62
C HIS A 125 -13.23 0.14 -11.13
N LYS A 126 -13.93 1.12 -11.69
CA LYS A 126 -14.10 1.24 -13.15
C LYS A 126 -12.75 1.47 -13.84
N LEU A 127 -11.93 2.35 -13.29
CA LEU A 127 -10.59 2.59 -13.81
C LEU A 127 -9.69 1.35 -13.68
N ALA A 128 -9.73 0.64 -12.55
CA ALA A 128 -9.00 -0.61 -12.36
C ALA A 128 -9.38 -1.64 -13.44
N ASN A 129 -10.67 -1.82 -13.71
CA ASN A 129 -11.16 -2.71 -14.75
C ASN A 129 -10.65 -2.31 -16.14
N ILE A 130 -10.71 -1.02 -16.47
CA ILE A 130 -10.15 -0.49 -17.72
C ILE A 130 -8.64 -0.75 -17.80
N MET A 131 -7.90 -0.65 -16.69
CA MET A 131 -6.44 -0.79 -16.70
C MET A 131 -5.96 -2.25 -16.72
N ILE A 132 -6.68 -3.17 -16.07
CA ILE A 132 -6.25 -4.55 -15.84
C ILE A 132 -6.81 -5.52 -16.89
N LEU A 133 -8.09 -5.40 -17.26
CA LEU A 133 -8.76 -6.42 -18.07
C LEU A 133 -8.43 -6.24 -19.56
N PRO A 134 -8.07 -7.31 -20.28
CA PRO A 134 -7.70 -7.22 -21.69
C PRO A 134 -8.82 -6.63 -22.55
N ASP A 135 -10.08 -6.93 -22.23
CA ASP A 135 -11.29 -6.51 -22.96
C ASP A 135 -11.40 -4.99 -23.18
N TYR A 136 -10.78 -4.19 -22.31
CA TYR A 136 -10.82 -2.72 -22.39
C TYR A 136 -9.59 -2.09 -23.05
N GLU A 137 -8.76 -2.86 -23.77
CA GLU A 137 -7.56 -2.35 -24.44
C GLU A 137 -7.86 -1.20 -25.40
N ALA A 138 -8.91 -1.31 -26.20
CA ALA A 138 -9.35 -0.23 -27.09
C ALA A 138 -9.74 1.05 -26.31
N SER A 139 -10.42 0.89 -25.17
CA SER A 139 -10.78 2.00 -24.28
C SER A 139 -9.55 2.66 -23.66
N ARG A 140 -8.54 1.87 -23.23
CA ARG A 140 -7.26 2.38 -22.73
C ARG A 140 -6.51 3.20 -23.78
N ASN A 141 -6.40 2.67 -25.00
CA ASN A 141 -5.66 3.34 -26.08
C ASN A 141 -6.39 4.62 -26.53
N SER A 142 -7.71 4.58 -26.62
CA SER A 142 -8.54 5.77 -26.85
C SER A 142 -8.31 6.83 -25.77
N LEU A 143 -8.30 6.44 -24.49
CA LEU A 143 -8.06 7.36 -23.38
C LEU A 143 -6.65 7.94 -23.42
N SER A 144 -5.62 7.11 -23.64
CA SER A 144 -4.21 7.53 -23.74
C SER A 144 -4.00 8.54 -24.87
N SER A 145 -4.64 8.33 -26.02
CA SER A 145 -4.53 9.23 -27.18
C SER A 145 -5.06 10.65 -26.96
N LYS A 146 -5.90 10.85 -25.92
CA LYS A 146 -6.52 12.14 -25.58
C LYS A 146 -5.64 12.99 -24.65
N PHE A 147 -4.56 12.43 -24.08
CA PHE A 147 -3.66 13.14 -23.18
C PHE A 147 -2.63 14.05 -23.87
N ARG A 148 -2.69 14.26 -25.20
CA ARG A 148 -1.63 14.95 -25.98
C ARG A 148 -1.18 16.31 -25.42
N ASN A 149 -2.09 17.04 -24.77
CA ASN A 149 -1.78 18.36 -24.20
C ASN A 149 -1.30 18.30 -22.72
N TYR A 150 -1.21 17.10 -22.14
CA TYR A 150 -0.93 16.86 -20.72
C TYR A 150 0.15 15.78 -20.56
N SER A 151 1.41 16.14 -20.82
CA SER A 151 2.55 15.22 -20.76
C SER A 151 2.67 14.49 -19.42
N LEU A 152 2.55 15.20 -18.29
CA LEU A 152 2.65 14.59 -16.95
C LEU A 152 1.56 13.54 -16.68
N LEU A 153 0.33 13.80 -17.17
CA LEU A 153 -0.78 12.86 -17.00
C LEU A 153 -0.58 11.62 -17.89
N SER A 154 -0.12 11.84 -19.13
CA SER A 154 0.24 10.77 -20.06
C SER A 154 1.33 9.86 -19.48
N ASP A 155 2.44 10.45 -19.02
CA ASP A 155 3.56 9.72 -18.45
C ASP A 155 3.12 8.91 -17.22
N ARG A 156 2.31 9.52 -16.36
CA ARG A 156 1.80 8.84 -15.17
C ARG A 156 0.84 7.70 -15.51
N PHE A 157 -0.01 7.89 -16.51
CA PHE A 157 -0.93 6.86 -16.98
C PHE A 157 -0.18 5.65 -17.54
N GLU A 158 0.83 5.88 -18.40
CA GLU A 158 1.67 4.81 -18.94
C GLU A 158 2.54 4.14 -17.86
N HIS A 159 3.06 4.91 -16.90
CA HIS A 159 3.80 4.35 -15.77
C HIS A 159 2.95 3.37 -14.95
N ILE A 160 1.72 3.76 -14.60
CA ILE A 160 0.81 2.90 -13.83
C ILE A 160 0.39 1.68 -14.66
N LYS A 161 0.14 1.85 -15.97
CA LYS A 161 -0.14 0.75 -16.90
C LYS A 161 1.01 -0.26 -16.95
N ASN A 162 2.26 0.21 -16.99
CA ASN A 162 3.45 -0.65 -16.97
C ASN A 162 3.57 -1.40 -15.65
N ILE A 163 3.39 -0.72 -14.51
CA ILE A 163 3.37 -1.38 -13.18
C ILE A 163 2.33 -2.51 -13.16
N ILE A 164 1.09 -2.23 -13.57
CA ILE A 164 0.00 -3.22 -13.58
C ILE A 164 0.30 -4.38 -14.53
N SER A 165 0.91 -4.10 -15.69
CA SER A 165 1.27 -5.13 -16.68
C SER A 165 2.39 -6.05 -16.18
N THR A 166 3.34 -5.51 -15.42
CA THR A 166 4.43 -6.29 -14.81
C THR A 166 3.99 -7.12 -13.61
N LEU A 167 2.92 -6.70 -12.92
CA LEU A 167 2.32 -7.42 -11.79
C LEU A 167 1.45 -8.59 -12.28
N LYS A 168 2.10 -9.58 -12.89
CA LYS A 168 1.50 -10.88 -13.29
C LYS A 168 0.58 -11.53 -12.22
N PRO A 169 0.76 -11.39 -10.89
CA PRO A 169 -0.12 -12.04 -9.92
C PRO A 169 -1.40 -11.28 -9.55
N LEU A 170 -1.61 -10.02 -9.99
CA LEU A 170 -2.83 -9.28 -9.59
C LEU A 170 -4.13 -9.89 -10.15
N LYS A 171 -4.06 -10.66 -11.24
CA LYS A 171 -5.19 -11.45 -11.74
C LYS A 171 -5.67 -12.53 -10.76
N GLN A 172 -4.78 -13.05 -9.92
CA GLN A 172 -5.13 -14.05 -8.90
C GLN A 172 -5.62 -13.39 -7.60
N LEU A 173 -5.02 -12.26 -7.19
CA LEU A 173 -5.41 -11.56 -5.95
C LEU A 173 -6.80 -10.89 -6.03
N TRP A 174 -7.21 -10.38 -7.20
CA TRP A 174 -8.55 -9.77 -7.37
C TRP A 174 -9.70 -10.79 -7.38
N ILE A 175 -9.41 -12.08 -7.62
CA ILE A 175 -10.41 -13.16 -7.50
C ILE A 175 -10.75 -13.42 -6.02
N ILE A 176 -9.79 -13.22 -5.11
CA ILE A 176 -9.98 -13.45 -3.66
C ILE A 176 -10.81 -12.33 -3.03
N ILE A 177 -10.65 -11.07 -3.45
CA ILE A 177 -11.37 -9.92 -2.88
C ILE A 177 -12.83 -9.84 -3.37
N LYS A 178 -13.24 -10.68 -4.33
CA LYS A 178 -14.61 -10.73 -4.85
C LYS A 178 -15.55 -11.69 -4.08
N GLN A 179 -15.09 -12.28 -2.98
CA GLN A 179 -15.90 -13.18 -2.13
C GLN A 179 -16.44 -12.55 -0.84
N ASP A 180 -16.21 -11.25 -0.59
CA ASP A 180 -16.85 -10.48 0.48
C ASP A 180 -17.78 -9.38 -0.06
#